data_AF-A0A317Z9H8-F1
#
_entry.id   AF-A0A317Z9H8-F1
#
_cell.length_a   1.000
_cell.length_b   1.000
_cell.length_c   1.000
_cell.angle_alpha   90.00
_cell.angle_beta   90.00
_cell.angle_gamma   90.00
#
_symmetry.space_group_name_H-M   'P 1'
#
loop_
_entity.id
_entity.type
_entity.pdbx_description
1 polymer ?
#
loop_
_entity_poly.entity_id
_entity_poly.type
_entity_poly.pdbx_seq_one_letter_code
_entity_poly.pdbx_strand_id
1 'polypeptide(L)'
;MPAVTYEHIKTCKQSGARLGIVHTPHGSFETPMFMPVGTKATVKTMSPEELKQMNTKILLGNTYHLWLQPGNDIVKQAGGLHKFMNWDGPILTDSGGFQVFSLSNLRKITEEGVEFRHHTNGSKLFLSPEDSIKIQNDLGSDIIMAFDECPPMPAEYDYVKNSLERTTRWAERCLAAHQRPEDQALFGIIQGGEYKDLRQQSAEELVKLDFPGYAIGGLSVGEPKPVMYEMVEHTEQFMPKDKPRYLMGVGSPDA
;
A
#
# COMPACT_ATOMS: atom_id res chain seq x y z
N MET A 1 -2.00 16.34 -14.96
CA MET A 1 -0.83 15.52 -14.62
C MET A 1 -1.16 14.78 -13.33
N PRO A 2 -0.76 13.50 -13.16
CA PRO A 2 -1.04 12.78 -11.93
C PRO A 2 -0.33 13.47 -10.75
N ALA A 3 -0.93 13.40 -9.56
CA ALA A 3 -0.36 13.98 -8.33
C ALA A 3 1.07 13.48 -8.05
N VAL A 4 1.34 12.22 -8.39
CA VAL A 4 2.65 11.59 -8.26
C VAL A 4 3.15 11.13 -9.62
N THR A 5 4.40 11.42 -9.92
CA THR A 5 5.10 11.00 -11.15
C THR A 5 6.40 10.29 -10.81
N TYR A 6 6.90 9.48 -11.74
CA TYR A 6 8.17 8.79 -11.61
C TYR A 6 9.10 9.11 -12.76
N GLU A 7 10.29 9.59 -12.42
CA GLU A 7 11.40 9.82 -13.33
C GLU A 7 12.37 8.64 -13.27
N HIS A 8 12.45 7.86 -14.35
CA HIS A 8 13.45 6.81 -14.46
C HIS A 8 14.80 7.39 -14.88
N ILE A 9 15.84 7.19 -14.07
CA ILE A 9 17.19 7.73 -14.34
C ILE A 9 18.08 6.65 -14.97
N LYS A 10 18.14 5.46 -14.35
CA LYS A 10 19.05 4.41 -14.79
C LYS A 10 18.58 3.02 -14.37
N THR A 11 18.90 2.03 -15.20
CA THR A 11 18.82 0.61 -14.84
C THR A 11 20.21 0.00 -14.89
N CYS A 12 20.59 -0.74 -13.85
CA CYS A 12 21.81 -1.54 -13.84
C CYS A 12 21.67 -2.70 -14.83
N LYS A 13 22.60 -2.80 -15.80
CA LYS A 13 22.58 -3.87 -16.81
C LYS A 13 22.86 -5.27 -16.26
N GLN A 14 23.47 -5.37 -15.08
CA GLN A 14 23.83 -6.64 -14.45
C GLN A 14 22.73 -7.17 -13.54
N SER A 15 22.17 -6.31 -12.69
CA SER A 15 21.21 -6.72 -11.66
C SER A 15 19.76 -6.34 -11.93
N GLY A 16 19.49 -5.50 -12.94
CA GLY A 16 18.14 -4.96 -13.18
C GLY A 16 17.71 -3.87 -12.19
N ALA A 17 18.50 -3.58 -11.16
CA ALA A 17 18.20 -2.54 -10.17
C ALA A 17 17.98 -1.16 -10.82
N ARG A 18 17.01 -0.40 -10.31
CA ARG A 18 16.57 0.88 -10.87
C ARG A 18 16.91 2.04 -9.94
N LEU A 19 17.44 3.10 -10.53
CA LEU A 19 17.55 4.44 -9.94
C LEU A 19 16.50 5.32 -10.61
N GLY A 20 15.75 6.05 -9.80
CA GLY A 20 14.77 7.03 -10.28
C GLY A 20 14.30 7.96 -9.18
N ILE A 21 13.47 8.94 -9.52
CA ILE A 21 12.91 9.91 -8.58
C ILE A 21 11.40 9.80 -8.60
N VAL A 22 10.78 9.75 -7.42
CA VAL A 22 9.33 9.92 -7.27
C VAL A 22 9.07 11.36 -6.87
N HIS A 23 8.22 12.05 -7.62
CA HIS A 23 7.78 13.41 -7.28
C HIS A 23 6.38 13.35 -6.69
N THR A 24 6.18 13.96 -5.53
CA THR A 24 4.87 14.11 -4.88
C THR A 24 4.60 15.59 -4.54
N PRO A 25 3.36 15.95 -4.17
CA PRO A 25 3.04 17.32 -3.77
C PRO A 25 3.84 17.84 -2.58
N HIS A 26 4.27 16.96 -1.67
CA HIS A 26 5.03 17.32 -0.46
C HIS A 26 6.54 17.07 -0.56
N GLY A 27 7.05 16.76 -1.75
CA GLY A 27 8.50 16.61 -1.97
C GLY A 27 8.84 15.53 -2.98
N SER A 28 10.11 15.47 -3.34
CA SER A 28 10.64 14.42 -4.22
C SER A 28 11.65 13.56 -3.48
N PHE A 29 11.74 12.29 -3.87
CA PHE A 29 12.67 11.35 -3.27
C PHE A 29 13.24 10.36 -4.28
N GLU A 30 14.52 10.02 -4.10
CA GLU A 30 15.20 9.03 -4.92
C GLU A 30 14.75 7.61 -4.54
N THR A 31 14.77 6.70 -5.51
CA THR A 31 14.49 5.28 -5.35
C THR A 31 15.74 4.46 -5.70
N PRO A 32 16.05 3.37 -4.97
CA PRO A 32 15.24 2.72 -3.93
C PRO A 32 15.13 3.52 -2.62
N MET A 33 14.00 3.37 -1.92
CA MET A 33 13.69 4.10 -0.69
C MET A 33 13.05 3.18 0.34
N PHE A 34 13.50 3.28 1.60
CA PHE A 34 12.87 2.62 2.74
C PHE A 34 11.93 3.61 3.44
N MET A 35 10.72 3.15 3.81
CA MET A 35 9.71 3.97 4.47
C MET A 35 9.59 3.59 5.95
N PRO A 36 10.02 4.46 6.89
CA PRO A 36 9.71 4.28 8.31
C PRO A 36 8.19 4.25 8.53
N VAL A 37 7.74 3.34 9.39
CA VAL A 37 6.31 3.09 9.62
C VAL A 37 5.81 3.90 10.82
N GLY A 38 4.86 4.78 10.56
CA GLY A 38 4.08 5.54 11.53
C GLY A 38 2.73 4.88 11.80
N THR A 39 2.55 4.27 12.97
CA THR A 39 1.33 3.51 13.29
C THR A 39 0.16 4.40 13.73
N LYS A 40 0.41 5.42 14.55
CA LYS A 40 -0.63 6.33 15.09
C LYS A 40 -0.22 7.78 14.91
N ALA A 41 -0.02 8.17 13.66
CA ALA A 41 0.51 9.49 13.29
C ALA A 41 1.88 9.80 13.93
N THR A 42 2.68 8.76 14.20
CA THR A 42 4.02 8.89 14.77
C THR A 42 4.84 7.64 14.44
N VAL A 43 6.10 7.83 14.07
CA VAL A 43 7.11 6.77 14.09
C VAL A 43 7.50 6.58 15.55
N LYS A 44 7.34 5.37 16.08
CA LYS A 44 7.53 5.12 17.52
C LYS A 44 8.92 5.58 17.96
N THR A 45 8.95 6.27 19.09
CA THR A 45 10.16 6.78 19.76
C THR A 45 10.99 7.78 18.96
N MET A 46 10.46 8.37 17.89
CA MET A 46 11.18 9.35 17.08
C MET A 46 10.36 10.61 16.81
N SER A 47 11.01 11.77 16.86
CA SER A 47 10.41 13.04 16.44
C SER A 47 10.53 13.24 14.92
N PRO A 48 9.65 14.06 14.30
CA PRO A 48 9.79 14.45 12.89
C PRO A 48 11.17 15.06 12.56
N GLU A 49 11.77 15.80 13.48
CA GLU A 49 13.10 16.40 13.32
C GLU A 49 14.20 15.34 13.26
N GLU A 50 14.14 14.31 14.10
CA GLU A 50 15.09 13.19 14.07
C GLU A 50 14.99 12.41 12.75
N LEU A 51 13.77 12.18 12.26
CA LEU A 51 13.54 11.53 10.97
C LEU A 51 14.15 12.33 9.81
N LYS A 52 14.04 13.66 9.85
CA LYS A 52 14.69 14.57 8.88
C LYS A 52 16.21 14.50 8.97
N GLN A 53 16.78 14.46 10.18
CA GLN A 53 18.22 14.32 10.39
C GLN A 53 18.75 13.00 9.85
N MET A 54 17.96 11.92 9.91
CA MET A 54 18.26 10.62 9.32
C MET A 54 18.04 10.58 7.80
N ASN A 55 17.71 11.70 7.17
CA ASN A 55 17.46 11.82 5.74
C ASN A 55 16.26 10.96 5.27
N THR A 56 15.28 10.72 6.15
CA THR A 56 14.02 10.09 5.77
C THR A 56 13.29 11.00 4.78
N LYS A 57 12.85 10.43 3.64
CA LYS A 57 12.17 11.19 2.59
C LYS A 57 10.70 10.91 2.45
N ILE A 58 10.21 9.81 3.01
CA ILE A 58 8.81 9.41 2.95
C ILE A 58 8.49 8.53 4.14
N LEU A 59 7.28 8.65 4.67
CA LEU A 59 6.76 7.82 5.76
C LEU A 59 5.62 6.94 5.29
N LEU A 60 5.43 5.79 5.95
CA LEU A 60 4.23 4.98 5.80
C LEU A 60 3.29 5.24 6.99
N GLY A 61 2.09 5.75 6.74
CA GLY A 61 1.01 5.89 7.72
C GLY A 61 0.08 4.68 7.71
N ASN A 62 -0.29 4.20 8.89
CA ASN A 62 -1.22 3.09 9.00
C ASN A 62 -2.69 3.55 9.04
N THR A 63 -3.44 3.30 7.99
CA THR A 63 -4.84 3.74 7.85
C THR A 63 -5.75 3.10 8.88
N TYR A 64 -5.58 1.80 9.15
CA TYR A 64 -6.41 1.08 10.11
C TYR A 64 -6.36 1.73 11.50
N HIS A 65 -5.16 1.98 12.01
CA HIS A 65 -5.00 2.57 13.33
C HIS A 65 -5.45 4.02 13.38
N LEU A 66 -5.16 4.82 12.36
CA LEU A 66 -5.58 6.23 12.27
C LEU A 66 -7.11 6.37 12.21
N TRP A 67 -7.77 5.47 11.49
CA TRP A 67 -9.23 5.42 11.39
C TRP A 67 -9.89 5.07 12.73
N LEU A 68 -9.33 4.13 13.49
CA LEU A 68 -9.88 3.77 14.79
C LEU A 68 -9.57 4.81 15.87
N GLN A 69 -8.36 5.35 15.85
CA GLN A 69 -7.91 6.32 16.83
C GLN A 69 -6.76 7.17 16.25
N PRO A 70 -6.98 8.47 16.01
CA PRO A 70 -8.06 9.30 16.55
C PRO A 70 -9.37 9.29 15.75
N GLY A 71 -9.39 8.77 14.52
CA GLY A 71 -10.47 8.95 13.56
C GLY A 71 -10.05 9.88 12.43
N ASN A 72 -10.29 9.47 11.18
CA ASN A 72 -9.95 10.24 9.98
C ASN A 72 -10.63 11.62 9.95
N ASP A 73 -11.85 11.74 10.48
CA ASP A 73 -12.55 13.04 10.56
C ASP A 73 -11.81 14.03 11.46
N ILE A 74 -11.22 13.56 12.57
CA ILE A 74 -10.41 14.40 13.47
C ILE A 74 -9.11 14.82 12.78
N VAL A 75 -8.44 13.89 12.10
CA VAL A 75 -7.21 14.20 11.34
C VAL A 75 -7.50 15.20 10.23
N LYS A 76 -8.62 15.04 9.52
CA LYS A 76 -9.07 15.99 8.49
C LYS A 76 -9.33 17.38 9.06
N GLN A 77 -10.02 17.47 10.21
CA GLN A 77 -10.26 18.75 10.90
C GLN A 77 -8.96 19.42 11.37
N ALA A 78 -7.95 18.64 11.74
CA ALA A 78 -6.61 19.14 12.05
C ALA A 78 -5.81 19.59 10.81
N GLY A 79 -6.40 19.46 9.61
CA GLY A 79 -5.81 19.88 8.35
C GLY A 79 -4.97 18.81 7.65
N GLY A 80 -5.25 17.53 7.91
CA GLY A 80 -4.60 16.39 7.28
C GLY A 80 -3.49 15.78 8.14
N LEU A 81 -3.02 14.60 7.73
CA LEU A 81 -2.06 13.79 8.47
C LEU A 81 -0.73 14.52 8.64
N HIS A 82 -0.23 15.19 7.60
CA HIS A 82 0.98 16.01 7.62
C HIS A 82 0.98 17.02 8.76
N LYS A 83 -0.07 17.85 8.87
CA LYS A 83 -0.21 18.83 9.96
C LYS A 83 -0.42 18.16 11.31
N PHE A 84 -1.21 17.10 11.34
CA PHE A 84 -1.51 16.38 12.58
C PHE A 84 -0.27 15.76 13.23
N MET A 85 0.67 15.25 12.42
CA MET A 85 1.92 14.65 12.90
C MET A 85 3.16 15.57 12.81
N ASN A 86 2.99 16.82 12.38
CA ASN A 86 4.07 17.76 12.11
C ASN A 86 5.16 17.21 11.15
N TRP A 87 4.73 16.54 10.08
CA TRP A 87 5.59 16.06 9.00
C TRP A 87 5.22 16.75 7.71
N ASP A 88 6.18 17.42 7.09
CA ASP A 88 6.02 18.21 5.85
C ASP A 88 6.51 17.49 4.59
N GLY A 89 6.99 16.25 4.72
CA GLY A 89 7.41 15.43 3.60
C GLY A 89 6.33 14.48 3.08
N PRO A 90 6.64 13.71 2.02
CA PRO A 90 5.75 12.69 1.48
C PRO A 90 5.26 11.66 2.51
N ILE A 91 4.00 11.24 2.37
CA ILE A 91 3.41 10.13 3.15
C ILE A 91 2.70 9.16 2.20
N LEU A 92 2.94 7.86 2.40
CA LEU A 92 2.13 6.77 1.84
C LEU A 92 1.20 6.23 2.94
N THR A 93 -0.07 6.03 2.67
CA THR A 93 -0.98 5.30 3.58
C THR A 93 -1.30 3.92 3.06
N ASP A 94 -1.25 2.90 3.91
CA ASP A 94 -1.73 1.57 3.53
C ASP A 94 -3.27 1.53 3.43
N SER A 95 -3.83 0.48 2.84
CA SER A 95 -5.29 0.36 2.65
C SER A 95 -6.05 -0.07 3.91
N GLY A 96 -5.32 -0.56 4.91
CA GLY A 96 -5.86 -1.23 6.10
C GLY A 96 -6.19 -2.71 5.91
N GLY A 97 -6.13 -3.24 4.69
CA GLY A 97 -6.49 -4.64 4.37
C GLY A 97 -5.66 -5.66 5.15
N PHE A 98 -4.34 -5.45 5.24
CA PHE A 98 -3.44 -6.35 5.97
C PHE A 98 -3.69 -6.36 7.49
N GLN A 99 -4.10 -5.24 8.10
CA GLN A 99 -4.40 -5.18 9.54
C GLN A 99 -5.73 -5.87 9.84
N VAL A 100 -6.71 -5.72 8.96
CA VAL A 100 -7.95 -6.50 9.03
C VAL A 100 -7.64 -8.00 8.89
N PHE A 101 -6.68 -8.37 8.04
CA PHE A 101 -6.19 -9.74 7.94
C PHE A 101 -5.50 -10.21 9.24
N SER A 102 -4.53 -9.47 9.75
CA SER A 102 -3.65 -9.92 10.85
C SER A 102 -4.24 -9.81 12.25
N LEU A 103 -5.17 -8.87 12.48
CA LEU A 103 -5.68 -8.55 13.84
C LEU A 103 -7.06 -9.14 14.14
N SER A 104 -7.76 -9.72 13.16
CA SER A 104 -9.11 -10.24 13.37
C SER A 104 -9.25 -11.72 13.02
N ASN A 105 -9.17 -12.56 14.05
CA ASN A 105 -9.53 -13.99 13.98
C ASN A 105 -10.99 -14.22 13.57
N LEU A 106 -11.84 -13.19 13.69
CA LEU A 106 -13.27 -13.21 13.36
C LEU A 106 -13.56 -12.16 12.29
N ARG A 107 -13.09 -12.44 11.07
CA ARG A 107 -13.41 -11.65 9.88
C ARG A 107 -14.34 -12.42 8.95
N LYS A 108 -15.19 -11.67 8.24
CA LYS A 108 -16.03 -12.18 7.15
C LYS A 108 -15.78 -11.31 5.93
N ILE A 109 -15.22 -11.91 4.90
CA ILE A 109 -14.96 -11.25 3.63
C ILE A 109 -16.15 -11.52 2.71
N THR A 110 -16.72 -10.46 2.14
CA THR A 110 -17.77 -10.51 1.13
C THR A 110 -17.33 -9.69 -0.07
N GLU A 111 -18.13 -9.66 -1.14
CA GLU A 111 -17.82 -8.78 -2.28
C GLU A 111 -17.88 -7.30 -1.87
N GLU A 112 -18.68 -6.93 -0.88
CA GLU A 112 -18.86 -5.53 -0.50
C GLU A 112 -17.70 -4.97 0.32
N GLY A 113 -16.95 -5.83 1.01
CA GLY A 113 -15.85 -5.45 1.86
C GLY A 113 -15.56 -6.50 2.93
N VAL A 114 -15.00 -6.06 4.05
CA VAL A 114 -14.64 -6.95 5.16
C VAL A 114 -15.34 -6.51 6.44
N GLU A 115 -16.12 -7.42 7.02
CA GLU A 115 -16.60 -7.29 8.39
C GLU A 115 -15.58 -7.90 9.35
N PHE A 116 -15.26 -7.22 10.44
CA PHE A 116 -14.34 -7.70 11.46
C PHE A 116 -14.66 -7.11 12.83
N ARG A 117 -13.95 -7.55 13.86
CA ARG A 117 -14.09 -6.99 15.21
C ARG A 117 -12.94 -6.08 15.57
N HIS A 118 -13.26 -4.97 16.22
CA HIS A 118 -12.29 -4.06 16.81
C HIS A 118 -11.42 -4.79 17.84
N HIS A 119 -10.09 -4.68 17.73
CA HIS A 119 -9.17 -5.49 18.52
C HIS A 119 -9.20 -5.20 20.04
N THR A 120 -9.50 -3.96 20.46
CA THR A 120 -9.64 -3.62 21.89
C THR A 120 -11.04 -3.81 22.48
N ASN A 121 -12.10 -3.31 21.84
CA ASN A 121 -13.45 -3.29 22.44
C ASN A 121 -14.41 -4.36 21.86
N GLY A 122 -14.01 -5.08 20.81
CA GLY A 122 -14.78 -6.17 20.22
C GLY A 122 -16.00 -5.74 19.41
N SER A 123 -16.22 -4.44 19.16
CA SER A 123 -17.32 -3.95 18.34
C SER A 123 -17.18 -4.45 16.90
N LYS A 124 -18.32 -4.63 16.21
CA LYS A 124 -18.33 -4.98 14.79
C LYS A 124 -18.00 -3.74 13.96
N LEU A 125 -17.10 -3.92 13.02
CA LEU A 125 -16.65 -2.92 12.06
C LEU A 125 -16.79 -3.48 10.65
N PHE A 126 -16.97 -2.59 9.69
CA PHE A 126 -17.03 -2.91 8.28
C PHE A 126 -16.12 -1.94 7.53
N LEU A 127 -15.35 -2.46 6.57
CA LEU A 127 -14.49 -1.66 5.71
C LEU A 127 -14.68 -2.12 4.27
N SER A 128 -15.21 -1.23 3.44
CA SER A 128 -15.32 -1.41 1.99
C SER A 128 -14.14 -0.75 1.24
N PRO A 129 -13.94 -1.08 -0.04
CA PRO A 129 -13.06 -0.31 -0.93
C PRO A 129 -13.31 1.20 -0.89
N GLU A 130 -14.58 1.62 -0.92
CA GLU A 130 -14.99 3.03 -0.90
C GLU A 130 -14.65 3.69 0.44
N ASP A 131 -14.89 3.00 1.56
CA ASP A 131 -14.56 3.49 2.89
C ASP A 131 -13.05 3.66 3.06
N SER A 132 -12.25 2.67 2.62
CA SER A 132 -10.78 2.74 2.69
C SER A 132 -10.25 3.94 1.91
N ILE A 133 -10.75 4.18 0.70
CA ILE A 133 -10.34 5.34 -0.11
C ILE A 133 -10.81 6.64 0.51
N LYS A 134 -12.04 6.72 1.03
CA LYS A 134 -12.52 7.90 1.74
C LYS A 134 -11.65 8.23 2.93
N ILE A 135 -11.31 7.24 3.76
CA ILE A 135 -10.45 7.41 4.93
C ILE A 135 -9.09 7.96 4.49
N GLN A 136 -8.45 7.36 3.49
CA GLN A 136 -7.16 7.84 2.98
C GLN A 136 -7.25 9.23 2.33
N ASN A 137 -8.36 9.57 1.68
CA ASN A 137 -8.61 10.92 1.16
C ASN A 137 -8.80 11.95 2.28
N ASP A 138 -9.39 11.57 3.41
CA ASP A 138 -9.50 12.42 4.59
C ASP A 138 -8.16 12.60 5.33
N LEU A 139 -7.33 11.55 5.36
CA LEU A 139 -5.96 11.62 5.90
C LEU A 139 -5.06 12.52 5.05
N GLY A 140 -5.25 12.53 3.73
CA GLY A 140 -4.53 13.45 2.83
C GLY A 140 -3.07 13.09 2.58
N SER A 141 -2.72 11.80 2.59
CA SER A 141 -1.40 11.28 2.18
C SER A 141 -1.13 11.46 0.69
N ASP A 142 0.13 11.62 0.30
CA ASP A 142 0.53 11.77 -1.10
C ASP A 142 0.26 10.51 -1.94
N ILE A 143 0.46 9.34 -1.35
CA ILE A 143 0.22 8.04 -1.98
C ILE A 143 -0.78 7.26 -1.14
N ILE A 144 -1.84 6.79 -1.77
CA ILE A 144 -2.87 5.95 -1.16
C ILE A 144 -2.86 4.59 -1.82
N MET A 145 -3.16 3.54 -1.06
CA MET A 145 -3.14 2.16 -1.54
C MET A 145 -4.57 1.68 -1.81
N ALA A 146 -4.78 1.00 -2.94
CA ALA A 146 -6.04 0.33 -3.23
C ALA A 146 -6.36 -0.71 -2.15
N PHE A 147 -7.64 -0.86 -1.83
CA PHE A 147 -8.09 -1.89 -0.90
C PHE A 147 -8.01 -3.26 -1.57
N ASP A 148 -7.38 -4.20 -0.89
CA ASP A 148 -7.08 -5.53 -1.41
C ASP A 148 -7.41 -6.62 -0.37
N GLU A 149 -7.51 -7.84 -0.87
CA GLU A 149 -7.54 -9.01 -0.01
C GLU A 149 -6.18 -9.70 -0.05
N CYS A 150 -5.52 -9.77 1.10
CA CYS A 150 -4.32 -10.59 1.27
C CYS A 150 -4.72 -12.03 1.65
N PRO A 151 -4.49 -13.03 0.78
CA PRO A 151 -4.71 -14.42 1.13
C PRO A 151 -3.77 -14.87 2.25
N PRO A 152 -4.17 -15.87 3.08
CA PRO A 152 -3.25 -16.49 4.03
C PRO A 152 -2.18 -17.32 3.31
N MET A 153 -1.10 -17.63 4.00
CA MET A 153 -0.07 -18.56 3.54
C MET A 153 0.09 -19.70 4.55
N PRO A 154 -0.01 -20.98 4.14
CA PRO A 154 -0.36 -21.46 2.80
C PRO A 154 -1.84 -21.26 2.44
N ALA A 155 -2.14 -21.15 1.14
CA ALA A 155 -3.51 -21.15 0.62
C ALA A 155 -3.60 -21.95 -0.69
N GLU A 156 -4.73 -22.65 -0.85
CA GLU A 156 -5.06 -23.39 -2.06
C GLU A 156 -5.18 -22.45 -3.27
N TYR A 157 -4.78 -22.94 -4.45
CA TYR A 157 -4.81 -22.20 -5.71
C TYR A 157 -6.16 -21.52 -5.95
N ASP A 158 -7.27 -22.25 -5.81
CA ASP A 158 -8.61 -21.72 -6.04
C ASP A 158 -8.98 -20.60 -5.06
N TYR A 159 -8.50 -20.66 -3.81
CA TYR A 159 -8.71 -19.58 -2.85
C TYR A 159 -7.96 -18.32 -3.32
N VAL A 160 -6.68 -18.46 -3.65
CA VAL A 160 -5.84 -17.33 -4.10
C VAL A 160 -6.40 -16.71 -5.38
N LYS A 161 -6.86 -17.53 -6.33
CA LYS A 161 -7.52 -17.07 -7.55
C LYS A 161 -8.78 -16.24 -7.25
N ASN A 162 -9.66 -16.74 -6.39
CA ASN A 162 -10.88 -16.01 -6.01
C ASN A 162 -10.57 -14.68 -5.29
N SER A 163 -9.57 -14.67 -4.40
CA SER A 163 -9.12 -13.44 -3.71
C SER A 163 -8.48 -12.44 -4.66
N LEU A 164 -7.73 -12.91 -5.66
CA LEU A 164 -7.16 -12.09 -6.73
C LEU A 164 -8.26 -11.45 -7.57
N GLU A 165 -9.23 -12.23 -8.03
CA GLU A 165 -10.34 -11.71 -8.86
C GLU A 165 -11.16 -10.66 -8.08
N ARG A 166 -11.35 -10.88 -6.77
CA ARG A 166 -11.97 -9.88 -5.87
C ARG A 166 -11.10 -8.63 -5.75
N THR A 167 -9.79 -8.78 -5.56
CA THR A 167 -8.85 -7.66 -5.51
C THR A 167 -8.89 -6.82 -6.78
N THR A 168 -8.98 -7.43 -7.96
CA THR A 168 -9.14 -6.70 -9.23
C THR A 168 -10.43 -5.87 -9.24
N ARG A 169 -11.57 -6.46 -8.87
CA ARG A 169 -12.86 -5.74 -8.79
C ARG A 169 -12.85 -4.63 -7.73
N TRP A 170 -12.19 -4.85 -6.59
CA TRP A 170 -12.02 -3.84 -5.56
C TRP A 170 -11.10 -2.71 -6.01
N ALA A 171 -10.07 -2.98 -6.79
CA ALA A 171 -9.19 -1.96 -7.35
C ALA A 171 -9.96 -1.01 -8.29
N GLU A 172 -10.87 -1.52 -9.12
CA GLU A 172 -11.77 -0.71 -9.95
C GLU A 172 -12.68 0.19 -9.10
N ARG A 173 -13.25 -0.36 -8.03
CA ARG A 173 -14.08 0.39 -7.06
C ARG A 173 -13.28 1.47 -6.34
N CYS A 174 -12.04 1.17 -5.93
CA CYS A 174 -11.15 2.14 -5.32
C CYS A 174 -10.82 3.28 -6.28
N LEU A 175 -10.56 2.98 -7.56
CA LEU A 175 -10.28 3.98 -8.57
C LEU A 175 -11.49 4.89 -8.80
N ALA A 176 -12.71 4.33 -8.85
CA ALA A 176 -13.95 5.10 -8.97
C ALA A 176 -14.26 5.94 -7.72
N ALA A 177 -13.89 5.46 -6.53
CA ALA A 177 -14.11 6.14 -5.26
C ALA A 177 -13.10 7.26 -4.97
N HIS A 178 -11.99 7.32 -5.70
CA HIS A 178 -10.93 8.28 -5.43
C HIS A 178 -11.30 9.69 -5.90
N GLN A 179 -11.44 10.62 -4.96
CA GLN A 179 -11.95 11.98 -5.22
C GLN A 179 -10.87 13.07 -5.28
N ARG A 180 -9.58 12.71 -5.14
CA ARG A 180 -8.45 13.64 -5.01
C ARG A 180 -7.26 13.33 -5.94
N PRO A 181 -7.48 13.00 -7.22
CA PRO A 181 -6.39 12.59 -8.13
C PRO A 181 -5.37 13.69 -8.43
N GLU A 182 -5.68 14.95 -8.11
CA GLU A 182 -4.82 16.11 -8.29
C GLU A 182 -3.72 16.24 -7.23
N ASP A 183 -3.93 15.71 -6.03
CA ASP A 183 -2.99 15.82 -4.92
C ASP A 183 -2.72 14.51 -4.15
N GLN A 184 -3.38 13.41 -4.51
CA GLN A 184 -3.03 12.07 -4.05
C GLN A 184 -2.96 11.09 -5.23
N ALA A 185 -2.07 10.10 -5.14
CA ALA A 185 -1.92 9.05 -6.13
C ALA A 185 -2.36 7.70 -5.58
N LEU A 186 -3.28 7.02 -6.27
CA LEU A 186 -3.73 5.69 -5.92
C LEU A 186 -2.85 4.62 -6.55
N PHE A 187 -2.24 3.75 -5.74
CA PHE A 187 -1.45 2.62 -6.21
C PHE A 187 -2.27 1.32 -6.18
N GLY A 188 -2.16 0.53 -7.25
CA GLY A 188 -2.74 -0.81 -7.31
C GLY A 188 -1.86 -1.83 -6.58
N ILE A 189 -2.45 -2.91 -6.06
CA ILE A 189 -1.74 -3.96 -5.34
C ILE A 189 -1.86 -5.29 -6.09
N ILE A 190 -0.74 -5.76 -6.63
CA ILE A 190 -0.65 -7.03 -7.33
C ILE A 190 -0.61 -8.17 -6.30
N GLN A 191 -1.56 -9.09 -6.42
CA GLN A 191 -1.70 -10.29 -5.59
C GLN A 191 -1.40 -11.54 -6.43
N GLY A 192 -1.48 -12.73 -5.81
CA GLY A 192 -1.26 -14.02 -6.51
C GLY A 192 -0.55 -15.09 -5.68
N GLY A 193 -0.16 -14.79 -4.44
CA GLY A 193 0.51 -15.75 -3.55
C GLY A 193 1.82 -16.26 -4.16
N GLU A 194 2.03 -17.58 -4.07
CA GLU A 194 3.18 -18.32 -4.63
C GLU A 194 2.94 -18.85 -6.06
N TYR A 195 1.84 -18.45 -6.70
CA TYR A 195 1.45 -18.95 -8.02
C TYR A 195 1.79 -17.95 -9.13
N LYS A 196 2.70 -18.34 -10.02
CA LYS A 196 3.24 -17.48 -11.10
C LYS A 196 2.17 -17.00 -12.07
N ASP A 197 1.33 -17.91 -12.53
CA ASP A 197 0.22 -17.62 -13.43
C ASP A 197 -0.78 -16.63 -12.82
N LEU A 198 -1.09 -16.76 -11.53
CA LEU A 198 -1.91 -15.77 -10.81
C LEU A 198 -1.20 -14.42 -10.67
N ARG A 199 0.11 -14.39 -10.38
CA ARG A 199 0.89 -13.14 -10.35
C ARG A 199 0.86 -12.42 -11.70
N GLN A 200 1.05 -13.16 -12.79
CA GLN A 200 0.94 -12.63 -14.14
C GLN A 200 -0.47 -12.08 -14.42
N GLN A 201 -1.51 -12.87 -14.11
CA GLN A 201 -2.90 -12.45 -14.29
C GLN A 201 -3.20 -11.13 -13.55
N SER A 202 -2.86 -11.05 -12.26
CA SER A 202 -3.09 -9.84 -11.46
C SER A 202 -2.34 -8.63 -12.01
N ALA A 203 -1.09 -8.81 -12.40
CA ALA A 203 -0.28 -7.72 -12.96
C ALA A 203 -0.89 -7.21 -14.27
N GLU A 204 -1.24 -8.11 -15.21
CA GLU A 204 -1.83 -7.74 -16.49
C GLU A 204 -3.22 -7.07 -16.34
N GLU A 205 -4.04 -7.52 -15.40
CA GLU A 205 -5.34 -6.92 -15.10
C GLU A 205 -5.20 -5.52 -14.50
N LEU A 206 -4.38 -5.35 -13.46
CA LEU A 206 -4.20 -4.05 -12.80
C LEU A 206 -3.46 -3.05 -13.65
N VAL A 207 -2.54 -3.50 -14.53
CA VAL A 207 -1.84 -2.61 -15.46
C VAL A 207 -2.80 -1.96 -16.46
N LYS A 208 -3.86 -2.67 -16.87
CA LYS A 208 -4.91 -2.09 -17.74
C LYS A 208 -5.68 -0.95 -17.08
N LEU A 209 -5.71 -0.88 -15.75
CA LEU A 209 -6.33 0.20 -14.97
C LEU A 209 -5.44 1.44 -14.84
N ASP A 210 -4.20 1.40 -15.33
CA ASP A 210 -3.29 2.54 -15.47
C ASP A 210 -2.99 3.34 -14.18
N PHE A 211 -2.91 2.67 -13.02
CA PHE A 211 -2.51 3.31 -11.75
C PHE A 211 -1.16 4.04 -11.86
N PRO A 212 -0.96 5.19 -11.19
CA PRO A 212 0.32 5.91 -11.16
C PRO A 212 1.48 5.12 -10.54
N GLY A 213 1.20 4.04 -9.80
CA GLY A 213 2.20 3.13 -9.27
C GLY A 213 1.60 1.78 -8.87
N TYR A 214 2.47 0.79 -8.68
CA TYR A 214 2.05 -0.59 -8.41
C TYR A 214 2.84 -1.17 -7.25
N ALA A 215 2.14 -1.84 -6.35
CA ALA A 215 2.73 -2.59 -5.27
C ALA A 215 2.66 -4.10 -5.52
N ILE A 216 3.59 -4.83 -4.94
CA ILE A 216 3.57 -6.30 -4.85
C ILE A 216 3.15 -6.63 -3.42
N GLY A 217 1.92 -7.14 -3.27
CA GLY A 217 1.33 -7.55 -2.01
C GLY A 217 1.34 -9.06 -1.81
N GLY A 218 0.94 -9.51 -0.62
CA GLY A 218 0.80 -10.94 -0.31
C GLY A 218 2.11 -11.72 -0.34
N LEU A 219 3.24 -11.04 -0.08
CA LEU A 219 4.56 -11.62 0.13
C LEU A 219 5.10 -11.16 1.50
N SER A 220 6.12 -11.83 2.00
CA SER A 220 6.67 -11.73 3.35
C SER A 220 5.61 -11.99 4.43
N VAL A 221 4.69 -12.93 4.17
CA VAL A 221 3.59 -13.31 5.07
C VAL A 221 3.76 -14.70 5.69
N GLY A 222 4.85 -15.39 5.36
CA GLY A 222 5.23 -16.66 5.98
C GLY A 222 6.01 -17.60 5.06
N GLU A 223 6.13 -17.26 3.78
CA GLU A 223 6.85 -18.05 2.80
C GLU A 223 8.38 -17.97 2.94
N PRO A 224 9.13 -18.96 2.44
CA PRO A 224 10.58 -18.91 2.40
C PRO A 224 11.09 -17.77 1.48
N LYS A 225 12.19 -17.12 1.85
CA LYS A 225 12.82 -16.04 1.06
C LYS A 225 13.04 -16.39 -0.43
N PRO A 226 13.52 -17.59 -0.80
CA PRO A 226 13.67 -17.95 -2.22
C PRO A 226 12.34 -17.89 -3.00
N VAL A 227 11.23 -18.28 -2.38
CA VAL A 227 9.89 -18.21 -3.00
C VAL A 227 9.47 -16.76 -3.19
N MET A 228 9.68 -15.91 -2.17
CA MET A 228 9.43 -14.47 -2.27
C MET A 228 10.22 -13.86 -3.43
N TYR A 229 11.52 -14.12 -3.53
CA TYR A 229 12.36 -13.59 -4.60
C TYR A 229 11.91 -14.05 -5.99
N GLU A 230 11.59 -15.34 -6.13
CA GLU A 230 11.08 -15.90 -7.38
C GLU A 230 9.76 -15.24 -7.80
N MET A 231 8.84 -14.99 -6.86
CA MET A 231 7.57 -14.32 -7.15
C MET A 231 7.76 -12.84 -7.50
N VAL A 232 8.68 -12.14 -6.82
CA VAL A 232 9.01 -10.74 -7.15
C VAL A 232 9.60 -10.65 -8.56
N GLU A 233 10.61 -11.47 -8.86
CA GLU A 233 11.27 -11.48 -10.18
C GLU A 233 10.29 -11.81 -11.29
N HIS A 234 9.39 -12.77 -11.07
CA HIS A 234 8.36 -13.11 -12.03
C HIS A 234 7.35 -11.97 -12.24
N THR A 235 6.83 -11.40 -11.14
CA THR A 235 5.84 -10.31 -11.20
C THR A 235 6.38 -9.06 -11.90
N GLU A 236 7.65 -8.73 -11.66
CA GLU A 236 8.32 -7.54 -12.19
C GLU A 236 8.26 -7.46 -13.73
N GLN A 237 8.28 -8.61 -14.41
CA GLN A 237 8.28 -8.72 -15.87
C GLN A 237 7.02 -8.11 -16.50
N PHE A 238 5.92 -8.09 -15.75
CA PHE A 238 4.60 -7.61 -16.19
C PHE A 238 4.28 -6.19 -15.70
N MET A 239 5.17 -5.59 -14.89
CA MET A 239 4.97 -4.25 -14.35
C MET A 239 5.57 -3.16 -15.27
N PRO A 240 4.94 -1.99 -15.42
CA PRO A 240 5.48 -0.89 -16.20
C PRO A 240 6.85 -0.42 -15.69
N LYS A 241 7.74 -0.04 -16.61
CA LYS A 241 9.12 0.38 -16.31
C LYS A 241 9.24 1.85 -15.94
N ASP A 242 8.25 2.64 -16.33
CA ASP A 242 8.11 4.08 -16.13
C ASP A 242 7.27 4.43 -14.89
N LYS A 243 6.92 3.43 -14.08
CA LYS A 243 6.16 3.61 -12.84
C LYS A 243 6.92 3.07 -11.63
N PRO A 244 6.69 3.63 -10.42
CA PRO A 244 7.31 3.14 -9.20
C PRO A 244 6.75 1.77 -8.84
N ARG A 245 7.61 0.92 -8.26
CA ARG A 245 7.28 -0.44 -7.83
C ARG A 245 7.54 -0.54 -6.32
N TYR A 246 6.54 -0.94 -5.56
CA TYR A 246 6.61 -1.02 -4.10
C TYR A 246 6.44 -2.45 -3.60
N LEU A 247 7.48 -3.03 -3.00
CA LEU A 247 7.38 -4.33 -2.32
C LEU A 247 6.86 -4.13 -0.89
N MET A 248 5.65 -4.60 -0.61
CA MET A 248 5.00 -4.37 0.68
C MET A 248 5.52 -5.32 1.76
N GLY A 249 5.76 -4.80 2.98
CA GLY A 249 6.04 -5.62 4.16
C GLY A 249 7.48 -6.16 4.27
N VAL A 250 8.37 -5.82 3.32
CA VAL A 250 9.78 -6.23 3.33
C VAL A 250 10.67 -5.09 3.83
N GLY A 251 11.66 -5.42 4.67
CA GLY A 251 12.54 -4.40 5.22
C GLY A 251 13.79 -4.89 5.93
N SER A 252 14.06 -6.20 5.99
CA SER A 252 15.33 -6.67 6.57
C SER A 252 16.47 -6.34 5.60
N PRO A 253 17.66 -5.94 6.08
CA PRO A 253 18.75 -5.49 5.20
C PRO A 253 19.25 -6.52 4.18
N ASP A 254 18.98 -7.80 4.43
CA ASP A 254 19.34 -8.94 3.59
C ASP A 254 18.21 -9.36 2.63
N ALA A 255 17.09 -8.64 2.61
CA ALA A 255 15.94 -8.90 1.75
C ALA A 255 15.96 -8.07 0.46
#